data_AF-A0A453QI03-F1
#
_entry.id   AF-A0A453QI03-F1
#
_cell.length_a   1.000
_cell.length_b   1.000
_cell.length_c   1.000
_cell.angle_alpha   90.00
_cell.angle_beta   90.00
_cell.angle_gamma   90.00
#
_symmetry.space_group_name_H-M   'P 1'
#
loop_
_entity.id
_entity.type
_entity.pdbx_description
1 polymer ?
#
loop_
_entity_poly.entity_id
_entity_poly.type
_entity_poly.pdbx_seq_one_letter_code
_entity_poly.pdbx_strand_id
1 'polypeptide(L)' 'GLPKQFCTKYLPKRDEWITLVDEKGTESDSYYLARKWGLSAQWKAFAINHKLVDGDCLVFERIHQTRFKVHIIRQSSYYK' A
#
# COMPACT_ATOMS: atom_id res chain seq x y z
N GLY A 1 -2.87 -2.50 -10.56
CA GLY A 1 -2.05 -1.36 -10.10
C GLY A 1 -2.91 -0.44 -9.25
N LEU A 2 -2.30 0.54 -8.59
CA LEU A 2 -3.02 1.55 -7.82
C LEU A 2 -3.83 2.47 -8.76
N PRO A 3 -4.94 3.08 -8.30
CA PRO A 3 -5.73 3.98 -9.12
C PRO A 3 -4.93 5.19 -9.61
N LYS A 4 -4.82 5.38 -10.94
CA LYS A 4 -4.01 6.44 -11.57
C LYS A 4 -4.28 7.84 -11.02
N GLN A 5 -5.56 8.19 -10.83
CA GLN A 5 -5.95 9.51 -10.31
C GLN A 5 -5.44 9.74 -8.89
N PHE A 6 -5.53 8.72 -8.03
CA PHE A 6 -4.99 8.75 -6.68
C PHE A 6 -3.47 8.94 -6.71
N CYS A 7 -2.78 8.12 -7.50
CA CYS A 7 -1.33 8.18 -7.64
C CYS A 7 -0.84 9.56 -8.09
N THR A 8 -1.49 10.14 -9.10
CA THR A 8 -1.09 11.43 -9.67
C THR A 8 -1.25 12.57 -8.65
N LYS A 9 -2.27 12.49 -7.78
CA LYS A 9 -2.59 13.54 -6.82
C LYS A 9 -1.83 13.42 -5.50
N TYR A 10 -1.56 12.18 -5.05
CA TYR A 10 -1.11 11.94 -3.67
C TYR A 10 0.26 11.25 -3.55
N LEU A 11 0.74 10.56 -4.58
CA LEU A 11 2.02 9.81 -4.53
C LEU A 11 3.19 10.61 -5.14
N PRO A 12 4.45 10.22 -4.86
CA PRO A 12 5.63 10.80 -5.49
C PRO A 12 5.54 10.81 -7.03
N LYS A 13 6.13 11.82 -7.67
CA LYS A 13 6.12 11.94 -9.14
C LYS A 13 7.22 11.11 -9.83
N ARG A 14 8.08 10.47 -9.05
CA ARG A 14 9.23 9.67 -9.49
C ARG A 14 9.23 8.32 -8.79
N ASP A 15 9.99 7.38 -9.34
CA ASP A 15 10.20 6.10 -8.71
C ASP A 15 10.97 6.30 -7.40
N GLU A 16 10.45 5.78 -6.29
CA GLU A 16 10.95 6.09 -4.96
C GLU A 16 10.55 5.01 -3.95
N TRP A 17 11.39 4.81 -2.93
CA TRP A 17 11.04 3.99 -1.78
C TRP A 17 9.96 4.69 -0.96
N ILE A 18 8.91 3.94 -0.63
CA ILE A 18 7.87 4.36 0.30
C ILE A 18 7.83 3.40 1.48
N THR A 19 7.40 3.91 2.62
CA THR A 19 7.23 3.12 3.85
C THR A 19 5.74 2.90 4.10
N LEU A 20 5.35 1.63 4.22
CA LEU A 20 4.02 1.18 4.59
C LEU A 20 4.02 0.89 6.09
N VAL A 21 3.06 1.46 6.81
CA VAL A 21 2.90 1.31 8.26
C VAL A 21 1.59 0.59 8.53
N ASP A 22 1.64 -0.57 9.18
CA ASP A 22 0.43 -1.32 9.50
C ASP A 22 -0.34 -0.73 10.70
N GLU A 23 -1.47 -1.34 11.06
CA GLU A 23 -2.30 -0.92 12.20
C GLU A 23 -1.59 -1.02 13.56
N LYS A 24 -0.53 -1.84 13.66
CA LYS A 24 0.30 -2.01 14.86
C LYS A 24 1.52 -1.09 14.87
N GLY A 25 1.71 -0.27 13.84
CA GLY A 25 2.86 0.61 13.68
C GLY A 25 4.09 -0.07 13.07
N THR A 26 3.97 -1.31 12.58
CA THR A 26 5.08 -2.02 11.94
C THR A 26 5.37 -1.41 10.57
N GLU A 27 6.63 -1.09 10.33
CA GLU A 27 7.08 -0.49 9.08
C GLU A 27 7.52 -1.56 8.07
N SER A 28 7.22 -1.33 6.80
CA SER A 28 7.65 -2.16 5.68
C SER A 28 7.90 -1.29 4.47
N ASP A 29 9.10 -1.36 3.91
CA ASP A 29 9.40 -0.61 2.70
C ASP A 29 8.78 -1.27 1.46
N SER A 30 8.45 -0.45 0.47
CA SER A 30 8.11 -0.90 -0.87
C SER A 30 8.54 0.12 -1.90
N TYR A 31 8.94 -0.34 -3.09
CA TYR A 31 9.36 0.57 -4.16
C TYR A 31 8.18 0.96 -5.05
N TYR A 32 7.83 2.24 -5.06
CA TYR A 32 6.77 2.79 -5.88
C TYR A 32 7.29 3.12 -7.29
N LEU A 33 6.59 2.65 -8.32
CA LEU A 33 6.89 2.90 -9.72
C LEU A 33 5.90 3.92 -10.27
N ALA A 34 6.32 5.19 -10.36
CA ALA A 34 5.45 6.32 -10.68
C ALA A 34 4.82 6.21 -12.07
N ARG A 35 5.56 5.68 -13.06
CA ARG A 35 5.04 5.50 -14.42
C ARG A 35 4.12 4.28 -14.56
N LYS A 36 4.17 3.34 -13.63
CA LYS A 36 3.35 2.12 -13.65
C LYS A 36 2.18 2.17 -12.64
N TRP A 37 2.10 3.24 -11.84
CA TRP A 37 1.13 3.40 -10.76
C TRP A 37 1.05 2.13 -9.90
N GLY A 38 2.21 1.62 -9.47
CA GLY A 38 2.29 0.30 -8.85
C GLY A 38 3.36 0.23 -7.78
N LEU A 39 3.15 -0.68 -6.84
CA LEU A 39 4.14 -1.07 -5.85
C LEU A 39 4.90 -2.29 -6.38
N SER A 40 6.20 -2.30 -6.16
CA SER A 40 7.11 -3.32 -6.71
C SER A 40 7.91 -3.96 -5.60
N ALA A 41 9.24 -3.81 -5.55
CA ALA A 41 10.11 -4.44 -4.57
C ALA A 41 9.47 -4.49 -3.17
N GLN A 42 9.56 -5.66 -2.54
CA GLN A 42 9.04 -5.94 -1.20
C GLN A 42 7.50 -5.86 -1.01
N TRP A 43 6.72 -5.40 -2.01
CA TRP A 43 5.25 -5.45 -1.97
C TRP A 43 4.73 -6.87 -1.74
N LYS A 44 5.31 -7.85 -2.44
CA LYS A 44 4.96 -9.27 -2.26
C LYS A 44 5.24 -9.75 -0.84
N ALA A 45 6.36 -9.32 -0.24
CA ALA A 45 6.70 -9.69 1.12
C ALA A 45 5.74 -9.05 2.13
N PHE A 46 5.35 -7.78 1.93
CA PHE A 46 4.29 -7.14 2.71
C PHE A 46 2.99 -7.96 2.67
N ALA A 47 2.55 -8.34 1.46
CA ALA A 47 1.33 -9.13 1.29
C ALA A 47 1.40 -10.49 2.00
N ILE A 48 2.53 -11.19 1.90
CA ILE A 48 2.74 -12.48 2.59
C ILE A 48 2.74 -12.31 4.11
N ASN A 49 3.49 -11.33 4.63
CA ASN A 49 3.61 -11.07 6.07
C ASN A 49 2.27 -10.72 6.70
N HIS A 50 1.41 -10.02 5.95
CA HIS A 50 0.07 -9.64 6.39
C HIS A 50 -1.01 -10.65 6.00
N LYS A 51 -0.63 -11.80 5.40
CA LYS A 51 -1.54 -12.86 4.96
C LYS A 51 -2.70 -12.31 4.13
N LEU A 52 -2.40 -11.42 3.19
CA LEU A 52 -3.41 -10.86 2.29
C LEU A 52 -3.93 -11.95 1.38
N VAL A 53 -5.25 -11.99 1.21
CA VAL A 53 -5.94 -12.90 0.29
C VAL A 53 -6.73 -12.11 -0.74
N ASP A 54 -7.19 -12.79 -1.79
CA ASP A 54 -8.03 -12.15 -2.79
C ASP A 54 -9.34 -11.66 -2.16
N GLY A 55 -9.73 -10.42 -2.49
CA GLY A 55 -10.87 -9.72 -1.89
C GLY A 55 -10.59 -8.93 -0.61
N ASP A 56 -9.40 -9.04 -0.01
CA ASP A 56 -8.98 -8.07 1.01
C ASP A 56 -8.83 -6.68 0.37
N CYS A 57 -9.34 -5.65 1.07
CA CYS A 57 -9.22 -4.27 0.64
C CYS A 57 -8.17 -3.53 1.47
N LEU A 58 -7.39 -2.68 0.80
CA LEU A 58 -6.34 -1.88 1.43
C LEU A 58 -6.63 -0.40 1.24
N VAL A 59 -6.59 0.35 2.33
CA VAL A 59 -6.68 1.81 2.30
C VAL A 59 -5.31 2.39 2.64
N PHE A 60 -4.74 3.15 1.69
CA PHE A 60 -3.47 3.85 1.86
C PHE A 60 -3.73 5.28 2.34
N GLU A 61 -3.56 5.51 3.62
CA GLU A 61 -3.63 6.83 4.23
C GLU A 61 -2.24 7.48 4.19
N ARG A 62 -2.11 8.63 3.52
CA ARG A 62 -0.84 9.35 3.45
C ARG A 62 -0.57 10.10 4.75
N ILE A 63 0.43 9.65 5.51
CA ILE A 63 0.88 10.30 6.75
C ILE A 63 2.14 11.17 6.56
N HIS A 64 2.94 10.88 5.53
CA HIS A 64 4.03 11.74 5.04
C HIS A 64 4.16 11.58 3.52
N GLN A 65 5.01 12.39 2.87
CA GLN A 65 5.23 12.35 1.41
C GLN A 65 5.50 10.94 0.86
N THR A 66 6.29 10.14 1.57
CA THR A 66 6.69 8.77 1.19
C THR A 66 6.26 7.74 2.23
N ARG A 67 5.34 8.08 3.13
CA ARG A 67 4.93 7.20 4.24
C ARG A 67 3.42 7.08 4.30
N PHE A 68 2.93 5.84 4.31
CA PHE A 68 1.51 5.52 4.23
C PHE A 68 1.12 4.57 5.35
N LYS A 69 0.11 4.95 6.13
CA LYS A 69 -0.57 3.99 6.99
C LYS A 69 -1.49 3.13 6.12
N VAL A 70 -1.43 1.81 6.32
CA VAL A 70 -2.19 0.84 5.53
C VAL A 70 -3.22 0.19 6.43
N HIS A 71 -4.49 0.48 6.17
CA HIS A 71 -5.62 -0.18 6.83
C HIS A 71 -6.04 -1.39 6.02
N ILE A 72 -6.20 -2.54 6.68
CA ILE A 72 -6.51 -3.81 6.00
C ILE A 72 -7.94 -4.23 6.34
N ILE A 73 -8.84 -4.05 5.39
CA ILE A 73 -10.23 -4.48 5.50
C ILE A 73 -10.32 -5.90 4.96
N ARG A 74 -10.56 -6.85 5.85
CA ARG A 74 -10.56 -8.28 5.51
C ARG A 74 -11.81 -8.67 4.73
N GLN A 75 -11.65 -9.48 3.70
CA GLN A 75 -12.78 -9.99 2.92
C GLN A 75 -13.83 -10.71 3.79
N SER A 76 -13.37 -11.40 4.82
CA SER A 76 -14.24 -12.10 5.78
C SER A 76 -15.11 -11.18 6.63
N SER A 77 -14.85 -9.86 6.68
CA SER A 77 -15.69 -8.92 7.41
C SER A 77 -16.95 -8.51 6.66
N TYR A 78 -17.04 -8.73 5.34
CA TYR A 78 -18.18 -8.29 4.52
C TYR A 78 -19.46 -9.11 4.74
N TYR A 79 -19.32 -10.33 5.26
CA TYR A 79 -20.42 -11.28 5.46
C TYR A 79 -20.82 -11.41 6.94
N LYS A 80 -20.41 -10.43 7.77
CA LYS A 80 -20.88 -10.27 9.14
C LYS A 80 -22.06 -9.31 9.15
#